data_AF-A0A1V9FYV2-F1
#
_entry.id   AF-A0A1V9FYV2-F1
#
_cell.length_a   1.000
_cell.length_b   1.000
_cell.length_c   1.000
_cell.angle_alpha   90.00
_cell.angle_beta   90.00
_cell.angle_gamma   90.00
#
_symmetry.space_group_name_H-M   'P 1'
#
loop_
_entity.id
_entity.type
_entity.pdbx_description
1 polymer ?
#
loop_
_entity_poly.entity_id
_entity_poly.type
_entity_poly.pdbx_seq_one_letter_code
_entity_poly.pdbx_strand_id
1 'polypeptide(L)'
;MRRRDFIYNSGLLLPALLASPSLLMASAKTINSSLLIIHDEDTIPAAVAEMVNGFGTTTQLEGKKITRLRYTNNGFQVTTSDNLTFVTQKLLVHTKHRINTQQNTVEVQVGNKTFPLAYLTQTANKVTPECWFVNKKQLHTEKLAPFINRNRHAVLCLSGC
;
A
#
# COMPACT_ATOMS: atom_id res chain seq x y z
N MET A 1 -7.40 -15.23 -58.23
CA MET A 1 -7.85 -14.07 -57.43
C MET A 1 -7.93 -14.47 -55.96
N ARG A 2 -7.53 -13.55 -55.06
CA ARG A 2 -7.03 -13.79 -53.70
C ARG A 2 -8.16 -13.93 -52.66
N ARG A 3 -8.03 -14.89 -51.72
CA ARG A 3 -8.87 -15.12 -50.52
C ARG A 3 -8.71 -14.03 -49.44
N ARG A 4 -8.67 -12.74 -49.79
CA ARG A 4 -8.33 -11.68 -48.83
C ARG A 4 -9.38 -10.60 -48.62
N ASP A 5 -10.52 -10.67 -49.31
CA ASP A 5 -11.46 -9.54 -49.33
C ASP A 5 -12.82 -9.82 -48.67
N PHE A 6 -12.93 -10.84 -47.80
CA PHE A 6 -14.22 -11.17 -47.16
C PHE A 6 -14.44 -10.54 -45.77
N ILE A 7 -13.43 -9.90 -45.18
CA ILE A 7 -13.52 -9.43 -43.78
C ILE A 7 -13.96 -7.95 -43.67
N TYR A 8 -14.14 -7.24 -44.78
CA TYR A 8 -14.48 -5.81 -44.73
C TYR A 8 -15.99 -5.47 -44.80
N ASN A 9 -16.89 -6.46 -44.83
CA ASN A 9 -18.31 -6.19 -45.08
C ASN A 9 -19.32 -6.70 -44.04
N SER A 10 -18.88 -7.14 -42.86
CA SER A 10 -19.79 -7.39 -41.73
C SER A 10 -19.60 -6.30 -40.67
N GLY A 11 -20.45 -5.29 -40.72
CA GLY A 11 -20.66 -4.29 -39.66
C GLY A 11 -21.18 -4.93 -38.36
N LEU A 12 -20.36 -5.80 -37.76
CA LEU A 12 -20.65 -6.61 -36.57
C LEU A 12 -19.64 -6.37 -35.44
N LEU A 13 -18.81 -5.32 -35.53
CA LEU A 13 -17.93 -4.92 -34.43
C LEU A 13 -18.53 -3.89 -33.47
N LEU A 14 -19.68 -3.31 -33.83
CA LEU A 14 -20.33 -2.24 -33.03
C LEU A 14 -21.41 -2.67 -32.02
N PRO A 15 -22.08 -3.85 -32.07
CA PRO A 15 -23.03 -4.20 -31.02
C PRO A 15 -22.37 -4.84 -29.78
N ALA A 16 -21.13 -5.32 -29.89
CA ALA A 16 -20.44 -5.96 -28.75
C ALA A 16 -19.96 -4.95 -27.69
N LEU A 17 -19.79 -3.67 -28.05
CA LEU A 17 -19.34 -2.63 -27.12
C LEU A 17 -20.49 -1.95 -26.36
N LEU A 18 -21.74 -2.11 -26.80
CA LEU A 18 -22.91 -1.48 -26.17
C LEU A 18 -23.65 -2.41 -25.19
N ALA A 19 -23.30 -3.71 -25.14
CA ALA A 19 -23.97 -4.70 -24.30
C ALA A 19 -23.32 -4.91 -22.92
N SER A 20 -22.25 -4.19 -22.57
CA SER A 20 -21.57 -4.37 -21.28
C SER A 20 -21.28 -3.07 -20.51
N PRO A 21 -22.31 -2.24 -20.21
CA PRO A 21 -22.14 -1.14 -19.25
C PRO A 21 -21.88 -1.64 -17.82
N SER A 22 -22.04 -2.94 -17.53
CA SER A 22 -21.85 -3.53 -16.20
C SER A 22 -20.42 -3.99 -15.87
N LEU A 23 -19.49 -4.03 -16.84
CA LEU A 23 -18.10 -4.44 -16.59
C LEU A 23 -17.15 -3.27 -16.25
N LEU A 24 -17.60 -2.02 -16.42
CA LEU A 24 -16.77 -0.82 -16.18
C LEU A 24 -17.07 -0.08 -14.86
N MET A 25 -18.02 -0.57 -14.05
CA MET A 25 -18.37 0.06 -12.77
C MET A 25 -18.06 -0.81 -11.54
N ALA A 26 -16.98 -1.59 -11.57
CA ALA A 26 -16.25 -1.84 -10.33
C ALA A 26 -15.47 -0.56 -9.98
N SER A 27 -16.18 0.48 -9.53
CA SER A 27 -15.58 1.71 -9.04
C SER A 27 -14.64 1.32 -7.89
N ALA A 28 -13.33 1.48 -8.11
CA ALA A 28 -12.33 1.20 -7.09
C ALA A 28 -12.62 2.11 -5.88
N LYS A 29 -13.21 1.53 -4.83
CA LYS A 29 -13.61 2.29 -3.64
C LYS A 29 -12.33 2.76 -2.95
N THR A 30 -12.18 4.08 -2.87
CA THR A 30 -11.07 4.71 -2.17
C THR A 30 -11.47 4.99 -0.74
N ILE A 31 -10.65 4.54 0.22
CA ILE A 31 -10.88 4.69 1.65
C ILE A 31 -9.71 5.49 2.22
N ASN A 32 -10.01 6.63 2.85
CA ASN A 32 -9.00 7.42 3.55
C ASN A 32 -8.88 6.91 4.99
N SER A 33 -7.67 6.56 5.43
CA SER A 33 -7.39 6.20 6.82
C SER A 33 -6.27 7.07 7.39
N SER A 34 -6.34 7.32 8.70
CA SER A 34 -5.32 8.11 9.39
C SER A 34 -4.04 7.29 9.61
N LEU A 35 -4.23 6.00 9.88
CA LEU A 35 -3.18 5.00 10.02
C LEU A 35 -3.61 3.72 9.29
N LEU A 36 -2.67 3.10 8.59
CA LEU A 36 -2.86 1.77 8.02
C LEU A 36 -1.81 0.83 8.60
N ILE A 37 -2.26 -0.34 9.05
CA ILE A 37 -1.41 -1.38 9.61
C ILE A 37 -1.41 -2.54 8.63
N ILE A 38 -0.24 -2.84 8.06
CA ILE A 38 -0.03 -4.04 7.25
C ILE A 38 0.60 -5.09 8.16
N HIS A 39 -0.04 -6.25 8.28
CA HIS A 39 0.48 -7.35 9.09
C HIS A 39 0.41 -8.68 8.36
N ASP A 40 1.40 -9.55 8.56
CA ASP A 40 1.35 -10.95 8.13
C ASP A 40 1.25 -11.92 9.31
N GLU A 41 1.45 -11.44 10.53
CA GLU A 41 1.27 -12.21 11.76
C GLU A 41 -0.18 -12.07 12.27
N ASP A 42 -0.68 -13.15 12.89
CA ASP A 42 -2.01 -13.17 13.52
C ASP A 42 -2.10 -12.25 14.74
N THR A 43 -0.95 -11.89 15.34
CA THR A 43 -0.90 -11.05 16.54
C THR A 43 -0.09 -9.77 16.31
N ILE A 44 -0.79 -8.64 16.39
CA ILE A 44 -0.17 -7.33 16.45
C ILE A 44 0.39 -7.13 17.88
N PRO A 45 1.61 -6.61 18.05
CA PRO A 45 2.17 -6.38 19.38
C PRO A 45 1.27 -5.47 20.24
N ALA A 46 1.14 -5.78 21.53
CA ALA A 46 0.24 -5.11 22.46
C ALA A 46 0.42 -3.57 22.48
N ALA A 47 1.66 -3.08 22.45
CA ALA A 47 1.96 -1.65 22.37
C ALA A 47 1.37 -0.96 21.13
N VAL A 48 1.25 -1.67 20.00
CA VAL A 48 0.58 -1.16 18.80
C VAL A 48 -0.93 -1.19 18.99
N ALA A 49 -1.50 -2.28 19.52
CA ALA A 49 -2.94 -2.38 19.77
C ALA A 49 -3.44 -1.28 20.74
N GLU A 50 -2.70 -1.02 21.82
CA GLU A 50 -2.99 0.04 22.78
C GLU A 50 -2.94 1.43 22.13
N MET A 51 -1.93 1.71 21.29
CA MET A 51 -1.81 2.96 20.53
C MET A 51 -2.94 3.15 19.52
N VAL A 52 -3.36 2.08 18.86
CA VAL A 52 -4.43 2.10 17.84
C VAL A 52 -5.77 2.49 18.46
N ASN A 53 -6.05 2.01 19.67
CA ASN A 53 -7.28 2.37 20.39
C ASN A 53 -7.34 3.87 20.73
N GLY A 54 -6.20 4.55 20.81
CA GLY A 54 -6.10 6.00 21.01
C GLY A 54 -6.02 6.83 19.72
N PHE A 55 -5.90 6.20 18.54
CA PHE A 55 -5.57 6.89 17.29
C PHE A 55 -6.66 6.76 16.22
N GLY A 56 -7.53 7.78 16.16
CA GLY A 56 -8.41 8.11 15.03
C GLY A 56 -8.99 6.93 14.24
N THR A 57 -9.05 7.08 12.91
CA THR A 57 -9.43 5.99 12.01
C THR A 57 -8.22 5.13 11.66
N THR A 58 -8.11 3.98 12.30
CA THR A 58 -7.09 2.98 11.99
C THR A 58 -7.69 1.81 11.21
N THR A 59 -7.01 1.40 10.14
CA THR A 59 -7.38 0.20 9.37
C THR A 59 -6.27 -0.83 9.44
N GLN A 60 -6.62 -2.09 9.63
CA GLN A 60 -5.69 -3.22 9.59
C GLN A 60 -5.91 -4.03 8.32
N LEU A 61 -4.82 -4.41 7.65
CA LEU A 61 -4.82 -5.21 6.43
C LEU A 61 -3.81 -6.35 6.53
N GLU A 62 -4.28 -7.54 6.22
CA GLU A 62 -3.40 -8.70 6.01
C GLU A 62 -2.55 -8.48 4.76
N GLY A 63 -1.23 -8.66 4.87
CA GLY A 63 -0.30 -8.41 3.78
C GLY A 63 -0.62 -9.25 2.53
N LYS A 64 -1.00 -10.51 2.69
CA LYS A 64 -1.41 -11.37 1.56
C LYS A 64 -2.55 -10.82 0.69
N LYS A 65 -3.38 -9.90 1.21
CA LYS A 65 -4.48 -9.27 0.46
C LYS A 65 -4.01 -8.10 -0.41
N ILE A 66 -2.79 -7.60 -0.23
CA ILE A 66 -2.31 -6.40 -0.93
C ILE A 66 -1.75 -6.77 -2.30
N THR A 67 -2.26 -6.13 -3.33
CA THR A 67 -1.83 -6.31 -4.72
C THR A 67 -0.86 -5.23 -5.18
N ARG A 68 -0.93 -4.03 -4.57
CA ARG A 68 -0.09 -2.87 -4.90
C ARG A 68 0.14 -2.00 -3.66
N LEU A 69 1.39 -1.59 -3.45
CA LEU A 69 1.78 -0.56 -2.48
C LEU A 69 2.59 0.51 -3.22
N ARG A 70 2.19 1.78 -3.11
CA ARG A 70 2.87 2.91 -3.77
C ARG A 70 2.90 4.13 -2.85
N TYR A 71 3.98 4.88 -2.91
CA TYR A 71 4.06 6.22 -2.33
C TYR A 71 3.78 7.31 -3.38
N THR A 72 3.00 8.31 -3.00
CA THR A 72 2.60 9.46 -3.84
C THR A 72 2.70 10.76 -3.04
N ASN A 73 2.50 11.90 -3.71
CA ASN A 73 2.46 13.21 -3.04
C ASN A 73 1.33 13.32 -2.01
N ASN A 74 0.29 12.47 -2.10
CA ASN A 74 -0.85 12.46 -1.18
C ASN A 74 -0.71 11.42 -0.07
N GLY A 75 0.42 10.69 -0.02
CA GLY A 75 0.68 9.64 0.95
C GLY A 75 0.82 8.25 0.31
N PHE A 76 0.68 7.23 1.15
CA PHE A 76 0.72 5.82 0.77
C PHE A 76 -0.62 5.38 0.20
N GLN A 77 -0.55 4.71 -0.94
CA GLN A 77 -1.68 4.07 -1.61
C GLN A 77 -1.50 2.56 -1.54
N VAL A 78 -2.47 1.88 -0.94
CA VAL A 78 -2.47 0.42 -0.78
C VAL A 78 -3.71 -0.16 -1.44
N THR A 79 -3.50 -0.94 -2.50
CA THR A 79 -4.60 -1.60 -3.21
C THR A 79 -4.68 -3.07 -2.79
N THR A 80 -5.88 -3.55 -2.49
CA THR A 80 -6.13 -4.95 -2.13
C THR A 80 -6.59 -5.79 -3.33
N SER A 81 -6.69 -7.10 -3.16
CA SER A 81 -7.26 -8.05 -4.13
C SER A 81 -8.69 -7.73 -4.53
N ASP A 82 -9.42 -7.08 -3.63
CA ASP A 82 -10.84 -6.76 -3.78
C ASP A 82 -11.04 -5.40 -4.46
N ASN A 83 -10.00 -4.86 -5.10
CA ASN A 83 -9.96 -3.54 -5.75
C ASN A 83 -10.27 -2.35 -4.83
N LEU A 84 -10.13 -2.51 -3.51
CA LEU A 84 -10.17 -1.40 -2.56
C LEU A 84 -8.83 -0.69 -2.57
N THR A 85 -8.84 0.65 -2.55
CA THR A 85 -7.63 1.46 -2.42
C THR A 85 -7.66 2.26 -1.12
N PHE A 86 -6.69 2.03 -0.26
CA PHE A 86 -6.51 2.80 0.96
C PHE A 86 -5.50 3.91 0.72
N VAL A 87 -5.84 5.13 1.15
CA VAL A 87 -4.92 6.27 1.15
C VAL A 87 -4.65 6.66 2.59
N THR A 88 -3.38 6.66 2.98
CA THR A 88 -2.94 7.01 4.33
C THR A 88 -1.66 7.83 4.29
N GLN A 89 -1.48 8.71 5.27
CA GLN A 89 -0.22 9.40 5.50
C GLN A 89 0.74 8.58 6.38
N LYS A 90 0.21 7.66 7.19
CA LYS A 90 0.99 6.85 8.12
C LYS A 90 0.78 5.38 7.85
N LEU A 91 1.89 4.67 7.70
CA LEU A 91 1.91 3.24 7.44
C LEU A 91 2.70 2.54 8.53
N LEU A 92 2.11 1.55 9.19
CA LEU A 92 2.82 0.65 10.09
C LEU A 92 2.91 -0.71 9.40
N VAL A 93 4.14 -1.19 9.24
CA VAL A 93 4.47 -2.43 8.56
C VAL A 93 4.95 -3.42 9.61
N HIS A 94 4.11 -4.40 9.91
CA HIS A 94 4.38 -5.54 10.78
C HIS A 94 4.48 -6.81 9.92
N THR A 95 5.43 -6.79 9.00
CA THR A 95 5.78 -7.90 8.11
C THR A 95 7.29 -7.85 7.80
N LYS A 96 7.79 -8.89 7.14
CA LYS A 96 9.16 -9.00 6.65
C LYS A 96 9.49 -7.79 5.77
N HIS A 97 10.64 -7.20 6.03
CA HIS A 97 11.16 -6.09 5.24
C HIS A 97 12.68 -6.14 5.22
N ARG A 98 13.26 -5.52 4.19
CA ARG A 98 14.70 -5.40 4.02
C ARG A 98 15.05 -3.96 3.67
N ILE A 99 16.16 -3.48 4.19
CA ILE A 99 16.73 -2.20 3.77
C ILE A 99 17.72 -2.47 2.63
N ASN A 100 17.48 -1.87 1.47
CA ASN A 100 18.37 -1.90 0.32
C ASN A 100 19.10 -0.55 0.24
N THR A 101 20.30 -0.51 0.81
CA THR A 101 21.13 0.70 0.89
C THR A 101 21.68 1.14 -0.46
N GLN A 102 21.85 0.23 -1.41
CA GLN A 102 22.33 0.57 -2.76
C GLN A 102 21.29 1.39 -3.53
N GLN A 103 20.01 1.05 -3.35
CA GLN A 103 18.90 1.72 -4.04
C GLN A 103 18.21 2.78 -3.17
N ASN A 104 18.62 2.93 -1.90
CA ASN A 104 17.95 3.76 -0.90
C ASN A 104 16.46 3.44 -0.74
N THR A 105 16.11 2.16 -0.75
CA THR A 105 14.74 1.68 -0.64
C THR A 105 14.56 0.75 0.57
N VAL A 106 13.37 0.78 1.14
CA VAL A 106 12.85 -0.26 2.03
C VAL A 106 12.01 -1.20 1.19
N GLU A 107 12.44 -2.43 1.08
CA GLU A 107 11.72 -3.51 0.44
C GLU A 107 10.76 -4.12 1.45
N VAL A 108 9.47 -3.77 1.32
CA VAL A 108 8.41 -4.34 2.17
C VAL A 108 7.89 -5.59 1.48
N GLN A 109 8.07 -6.75 2.11
CA GLN A 109 7.51 -8.00 1.62
C GLN A 109 6.08 -8.12 2.10
N VAL A 110 5.16 -8.36 1.17
CA VAL A 110 3.73 -8.36 1.40
C VAL A 110 3.14 -9.50 0.59
N GLY A 111 2.73 -10.58 1.28
CA GLY A 111 2.41 -11.84 0.62
C GLY A 111 3.57 -12.36 -0.24
N ASN A 112 3.32 -12.59 -1.53
CA ASN A 112 4.31 -13.09 -2.50
C ASN A 112 5.02 -11.98 -3.29
N LYS A 113 4.85 -10.71 -2.90
CA LYS A 113 5.39 -9.55 -3.61
C LYS A 113 6.29 -8.71 -2.70
N THR A 114 7.26 -8.04 -3.30
CA THR A 114 8.13 -7.09 -2.62
C THR A 114 7.90 -5.71 -3.21
N PHE A 115 7.63 -4.74 -2.36
CA PHE A 115 7.36 -3.37 -2.75
C PHE A 115 8.48 -2.43 -2.26
N PRO A 116 9.19 -1.76 -3.17
CA PRO A 116 10.23 -0.81 -2.78
C PRO A 116 9.64 0.55 -2.40
N LEU A 117 9.94 1.02 -1.20
CA LEU A 117 9.64 2.36 -0.70
C LEU A 117 10.95 3.15 -0.58
N ALA A 118 11.15 4.14 -1.44
CA ALA A 118 12.35 4.98 -1.39
C ALA A 118 12.35 5.86 -0.13
N TYR A 119 13.45 5.85 0.64
CA TYR A 119 13.61 6.67 1.85
C TYR A 119 14.61 7.81 1.68
N LEU A 120 15.47 7.75 0.65
CA LEU A 120 16.27 8.87 0.19
C LEU A 120 16.07 9.06 -1.31
N THR A 121 16.10 10.31 -1.77
CA THR A 121 16.06 10.66 -3.19
C THR A 121 17.33 11.40 -3.58
N GLN A 122 17.86 11.08 -4.75
CA GLN A 122 18.92 11.88 -5.40
C GLN A 122 18.34 13.03 -6.25
N THR A 123 17.02 13.01 -6.49
CA THR A 123 16.32 14.03 -7.27
C THR A 123 15.56 14.98 -6.33
N ALA A 124 15.86 16.27 -6.42
CA ALA A 124 15.38 17.32 -5.50
C ALA A 124 13.84 17.47 -5.45
N ASN A 125 13.10 16.93 -6.43
CA ASN A 125 11.66 17.13 -6.55
C ASN A 125 10.80 15.93 -6.12
N LYS A 126 11.40 14.83 -5.64
CA LYS A 126 10.65 13.65 -5.22
C LYS A 126 10.41 13.71 -3.72
N VAL A 127 9.14 13.83 -3.31
CA VAL A 127 8.78 13.66 -1.89
C VAL A 127 9.16 12.24 -1.47
N THR A 128 9.79 12.09 -0.31
CA THR A 128 10.07 10.79 0.31
C THR A 128 9.41 10.73 1.69
N PRO A 129 8.86 9.58 2.09
CA PRO A 129 8.36 9.40 3.44
C PRO A 129 9.53 9.30 4.43
N GLU A 130 9.25 9.63 5.69
CA GLU A 130 10.16 9.33 6.80
C GLU A 130 10.08 7.82 7.11
N CYS A 131 11.22 7.13 7.18
CA CYS A 131 11.28 5.70 7.44
C CYS A 131 11.84 5.42 8.84
N TRP A 132 11.06 4.71 9.65
CA TRP A 132 11.40 4.34 11.03
C TRP A 132 11.53 2.83 11.12
N PHE A 133 12.56 2.35 11.81
CA PHE A 133 12.80 0.93 12.03
C PHE A 133 12.87 0.69 13.52
N VAL A 134 11.96 -0.12 14.04
CA VAL A 134 11.89 -0.40 15.47
C VAL A 134 11.81 -1.91 15.68
N ASN A 135 12.68 -2.42 16.55
CA ASN A 135 12.61 -3.81 16.96
C ASN A 135 11.37 -4.02 17.85
N LYS A 136 10.54 -5.01 17.51
CA LYS A 136 9.32 -5.42 18.24
C LYS A 136 9.60 -5.66 19.73
N LYS A 137 10.79 -6.19 20.08
CA LYS A 137 11.19 -6.43 21.48
C LYS A 137 11.45 -5.15 22.27
N GLN A 138 11.76 -4.05 21.58
CA GLN A 138 12.05 -2.74 22.18
C GLN A 138 10.88 -1.76 22.01
N LEU A 139 9.73 -2.28 21.58
CA LEU A 139 8.56 -1.49 21.25
C LEU A 139 7.80 -1.15 22.53
N HIS A 140 7.79 0.13 22.86
CA HIS A 140 7.00 0.71 23.94
C HIS A 140 6.13 1.83 23.38
N THR A 141 4.97 2.05 23.98
CA THR A 141 3.98 3.08 23.59
C THR A 141 4.62 4.47 23.42
N GLU A 142 5.55 4.83 24.31
CA GLU A 142 6.29 6.10 24.26
C GLU A 142 7.12 6.30 22.99
N LYS A 143 7.63 5.21 22.38
CA LYS A 143 8.38 5.29 21.12
C LYS A 143 7.49 5.41 19.89
N LEU A 144 6.22 5.01 20.01
CA LEU A 144 5.23 5.08 18.93
C LEU A 144 4.54 6.45 18.87
N ALA A 145 4.38 7.13 20.01
CA ALA A 145 3.76 8.46 20.07
C ALA A 145 4.42 9.51 19.13
N PRO A 146 5.77 9.61 19.03
CA PRO A 146 6.42 10.53 18.10
C PRO A 146 6.16 10.23 16.61
N PHE A 147 5.99 8.95 16.25
CA PHE A 147 5.63 8.55 14.90
C PHE A 147 4.18 8.98 14.58
N ILE A 148 3.29 8.75 15.53
CA ILE A 148 1.86 9.00 15.40
C ILE A 148 1.51 10.50 15.45
N ASN A 149 2.24 11.32 16.18
CA ASN A 149 1.94 12.76 16.30
C ASN A 149 2.64 13.64 15.24
N ARG A 150 3.53 13.07 14.43
CA ARG A 150 4.23 13.82 13.38
C ARG A 150 3.29 14.27 12.26
N ASN A 151 3.47 15.51 11.80
CA ASN A 151 2.80 16.06 10.61
C ASN A 151 3.63 15.80 9.34
N ARG A 152 3.98 14.54 9.09
CA ARG A 152 4.72 14.08 7.92
C ARG A 152 4.23 12.71 7.48
N HIS A 153 4.41 12.39 6.20
CA HIS A 153 4.20 11.02 5.73
C HIS A 153 5.30 10.14 6.30
N ALA A 154 4.92 9.08 7.00
CA ALA A 154 5.86 8.22 7.69
C ALA A 154 5.49 6.75 7.55
N VAL A 155 6.51 5.91 7.40
CA VAL A 155 6.40 4.46 7.49
C VAL A 155 7.21 3.96 8.67
N LEU A 156 6.57 3.17 9.53
CA LEU A 156 7.19 2.48 10.63
C LEU A 156 7.26 0.99 10.31
N CYS A 157 8.47 0.47 10.15
CA CYS A 157 8.72 -0.95 9.98
C CYS A 157 9.08 -1.57 11.33
N LEU A 158 8.25 -2.52 11.76
CA LEU A 158 8.48 -3.33 12.95
C LEU A 158 9.23 -4.59 12.55
N SER A 159 10.44 -4.77 13.08
CA SER A 159 11.22 -6.00 12.91
C SER A 159 11.03 -6.89 14.13
N GLY A 160 10.66 -8.15 13.92
CA GLY A 160 10.46 -9.12 15.00
C GLY A 160 11.03 -10.47 14.57
N CYS A 161 12.16 -10.82 15.20
CA CYS A 161 12.95 -12.04 14.99
C CYS A 161 13.76 -12.08 13.69
#